data_AF-X1S5I3-F1
#
_entry.id   AF-X1S5I3-F1
#
_cell.length_a   1.000
_cell.length_b   1.000
_cell.length_c   1.000
_cell.angle_alpha   90.00
_cell.angle_beta   90.00
_cell.angle_gamma   90.00
#
_symmetry.space_group_name_H-M   'P 1'
#
loop_
_entity.id
_entity.type
_entity.pdbx_description
1 polymer ?
#
loop_
_entity_poly.entity_id
_entity_poly.type
_entity_poly.pdbx_seq_one_letter_code
_entity_poly.pdbx_strand_id
1 'polypeptide(L)'
;EALKRAGKQALGDKAPTMTGYIYRHALACDMKADGADRNEIAAALGHAVTKTQSHYGRASGGTKGARVFQIEAERPIKQTHGTGHRKGRDIAPTNAPEPAPVKVFTSPGFEL
;
A
#
# COMPACT_ATOMS: atom_id res chain seq x y z
N GLU A 1 -12.00 7.46 15.75
CA GLU A 1 -12.89 8.58 15.39
C GLU A 1 -12.84 9.03 13.93
N ALA A 2 -11.73 9.58 13.40
CA ALA A 2 -11.72 10.19 12.05
C ALA A 2 -12.12 9.23 10.91
N LEU A 3 -11.52 8.04 10.86
CA LEU A 3 -11.81 7.00 9.86
C LEU A 3 -13.28 6.53 9.88
N LYS A 4 -13.85 6.37 11.08
CA LYS A 4 -15.25 5.98 11.27
C LYS A 4 -16.20 7.06 10.72
N ARG A 5 -15.89 8.34 10.98
CA ARG A 5 -16.65 9.47 10.45
C ARG A 5 -16.54 9.58 8.94
N ALA A 6 -15.33 9.44 8.39
CA ALA A 6 -15.10 9.44 6.95
C ALA A 6 -15.87 8.30 6.25
N GLY A 7 -15.86 7.09 6.82
CA GLY A 7 -16.63 5.96 6.31
C GLY A 7 -18.13 6.25 6.27
N LYS A 8 -18.68 6.81 7.37
CA LYS A 8 -20.08 7.21 7.44
C LYS A 8 -20.43 8.30 6.41
N GLN A 9 -19.53 9.27 6.21
CA GLN A 9 -19.72 10.35 5.23
C GLN A 9 -19.69 9.84 3.78
N ALA A 10 -18.81 8.90 3.45
CA ALA A 10 -18.64 8.41 2.09
C ALA A 10 -19.66 7.32 1.70
N LEU A 11 -20.06 6.47 2.65
CA LEU A 11 -20.84 5.25 2.39
C LEU A 11 -22.19 5.22 3.13
N GLY A 12 -22.51 6.28 3.88
CA GLY A 12 -23.76 6.43 4.62
C GLY A 12 -23.80 5.71 5.97
N ASP A 13 -24.96 5.74 6.62
CA ASP A 13 -25.15 5.27 8.00
C ASP A 13 -25.00 3.75 8.17
N LYS A 14 -25.14 2.99 7.08
CA LYS A 14 -24.99 1.53 7.07
C LYS A 14 -23.56 1.08 6.74
N ALA A 15 -22.63 2.03 6.61
CA ALA A 15 -21.25 1.72 6.33
C ALA A 15 -20.65 0.83 7.42
N PRO A 16 -19.94 -0.27 7.07
CA PRO A 16 -19.18 -1.02 8.07
C PRO A 16 -18.14 -0.12 8.72
N THR A 17 -17.77 -0.43 9.97
CA THR A 17 -16.78 0.39 10.70
C THR A 17 -15.44 0.33 9.99
N MET A 18 -15.03 1.47 9.42
CA MET A 18 -13.75 1.60 8.76
C MET A 18 -12.62 1.61 9.79
N THR A 19 -11.59 0.79 9.56
CA THR A 19 -10.36 0.77 10.35
C THR A 19 -9.17 1.06 9.43
N GLY A 20 -8.02 1.40 10.03
CA GLY A 20 -6.79 1.62 9.25
C GLY A 20 -6.34 0.39 8.46
N TYR A 21 -6.87 -0.80 8.78
CA TYR A 21 -6.59 -2.04 8.05
C TYR A 21 -7.05 -2.01 6.59
N ILE A 22 -8.05 -1.18 6.28
CA ILE A 22 -8.56 -1.02 4.91
C ILE A 22 -7.50 -0.40 4.01
N TYR A 23 -6.66 0.49 4.53
CA TYR A 23 -5.55 1.06 3.76
C TYR A 23 -4.49 0.01 3.40
N ARG A 24 -4.24 -0.98 4.26
CA ARG A 24 -3.37 -2.11 3.91
C ARG A 24 -3.93 -2.94 2.75
N HIS A 25 -5.25 -3.13 2.74
CA HIS A 25 -5.92 -3.80 1.62
C HIS A 25 -5.86 -2.98 0.34
N ALA A 26 -6.13 -1.68 0.40
CA ALA A 26 -6.07 -0.79 -0.75
C ALA A 26 -4.65 -0.77 -1.36
N LEU A 27 -3.63 -0.57 -0.53
CA LEU A 27 -2.22 -0.62 -0.95
C LEU A 27 -1.88 -1.95 -1.64
N ALA A 28 -2.26 -3.08 -1.03
CA ALA A 28 -1.99 -4.39 -1.61
C ALA A 28 -2.73 -4.62 -2.93
N CYS A 29 -3.96 -4.12 -3.07
CA CYS A 29 -4.73 -4.16 -4.31
C CYS A 29 -4.00 -3.40 -5.43
N ASP A 30 -3.57 -2.17 -5.15
CA ASP A 30 -2.87 -1.30 -6.10
C ASP A 30 -1.55 -1.91 -6.57
N MET A 31 -0.71 -2.35 -5.62
CA MET A 31 0.56 -3.03 -5.95
C MET A 31 0.34 -4.31 -6.79
N LYS A 32 -0.71 -5.09 -6.49
CA LYS A 32 -1.07 -6.28 -7.27
C LYS A 32 -1.61 -5.90 -8.66
N ALA A 33 -2.34 -4.80 -8.79
CA ALA A 33 -2.82 -4.29 -10.07
C ALA A 33 -1.66 -3.80 -10.96
N ASP A 34 -0.63 -3.22 -10.34
CA ASP A 34 0.62 -2.84 -11.00
C ASP A 34 1.52 -4.03 -11.31
N GLY A 35 1.27 -5.18 -10.68
CA GLY A 35 1.98 -6.43 -10.93
C GLY A 35 3.31 -6.53 -10.17
N ALA A 36 3.40 -5.88 -9.01
CA ALA A 36 4.52 -6.00 -8.08
C ALA A 36 4.75 -7.45 -7.66
N ASP A 37 6.01 -7.78 -7.35
CA ASP A 37 6.37 -9.09 -6.83
C ASP A 37 5.80 -9.32 -5.41
N ARG A 38 5.61 -10.59 -5.07
CA ARG A 38 5.12 -10.98 -3.74
C ARG A 38 6.04 -10.52 -2.61
N ASN A 39 7.35 -10.46 -2.83
CA ASN A 39 8.30 -9.97 -1.84
C ASN A 39 8.15 -8.46 -1.64
N GLU A 40 7.99 -7.70 -2.72
CA GLU A 40 7.76 -6.24 -2.66
C GLU A 40 6.47 -5.92 -1.91
N ILE A 41 5.38 -6.63 -2.24
CA ILE A 41 4.09 -6.48 -1.53
C ILE A 41 4.25 -6.85 -0.06
N ALA A 42 4.95 -7.95 0.26
CA ALA A 42 5.19 -8.35 1.65
C ALA A 42 6.01 -7.29 2.41
N ALA A 43 7.06 -6.75 1.79
CA ALA A 43 7.90 -5.73 2.39
C ALA A 43 7.11 -4.42 2.64
N ALA A 44 6.33 -3.95 1.67
CA ALA A 44 5.49 -2.75 1.81
C ALA A 44 4.42 -2.89 2.91
N LEU A 45 3.92 -4.11 3.14
CA LEU A 45 2.95 -4.40 4.21
C LEU A 45 3.62 -4.68 5.57
N GLY A 46 4.95 -4.73 5.65
CA GLY A 46 5.69 -5.07 6.87
C GLY A 46 5.59 -6.55 7.26
N HIS A 47 5.42 -7.45 6.29
CA HIS A 47 5.34 -8.88 6.50
C HIS A 47 6.69 -9.58 6.37
N ALA A 48 7.01 -10.48 7.29
CA ALA A 48 8.23 -11.28 7.23
C ALA A 48 8.16 -12.44 6.20
N VAL A 49 6.96 -12.80 5.73
CA VAL A 49 6.72 -13.95 4.84
C VAL A 49 5.77 -13.59 3.69
N THR A 50 5.96 -14.21 2.52
CA THR A 50 5.06 -13.99 1.38
C THR A 50 3.69 -14.65 1.52
N LYS A 51 3.51 -15.59 2.45
CA LYS A 51 2.19 -16.20 2.71
C LYS A 51 1.19 -15.18 3.24
N THR A 52 1.58 -14.35 4.20
CA THR A 52 0.64 -13.45 4.89
C THR A 52 0.15 -12.32 4.00
N GLN A 53 0.98 -11.80 3.08
CA GLN A 53 0.53 -10.77 2.13
C GLN A 53 -0.59 -11.25 1.20
N SER A 54 -0.68 -12.57 0.94
CA SER A 54 -1.67 -13.12 0.02
C SER A 54 -3.12 -12.86 0.47
N HIS A 55 -3.35 -12.73 1.78
CA HIS A 55 -4.66 -12.43 2.36
C HIS A 55 -5.12 -10.97 2.14
N TYR A 56 -4.20 -10.08 1.75
CA TYR A 56 -4.50 -8.66 1.60
C TYR A 56 -4.92 -8.33 0.17
N GLY A 57 -6.22 -8.21 -0.06
CA GLY A 57 -6.74 -7.59 -1.28
C GLY A 57 -6.48 -8.41 -2.56
N ARG A 58 -7.05 -7.95 -3.66
CA ARG A 58 -6.96 -8.58 -4.98
C ARG A 58 -6.66 -7.53 -6.04
N ALA A 59 -5.92 -7.90 -7.07
CA ALA A 59 -5.56 -6.99 -8.18
C ALA A 59 -6.79 -6.32 -8.83
N SER A 60 -7.93 -7.00 -8.88
CA SER A 60 -9.18 -6.49 -9.45
C SER A 60 -9.79 -5.32 -8.68
N GLY A 61 -9.43 -5.15 -7.41
CA GLY A 61 -9.89 -4.04 -6.57
C GLY A 61 -8.89 -2.88 -6.48
N GLY A 62 -7.80 -2.93 -7.26
CA GLY A 62 -6.75 -1.92 -7.25
C GLY A 62 -6.83 -0.99 -8.45
N THR A 63 -6.28 0.21 -8.29
CA THR A 63 -6.11 1.18 -9.35
C THR A 63 -4.69 1.08 -9.89
N LYS A 64 -4.55 0.83 -11.20
CA LYS A 64 -3.25 0.80 -11.86
C LYS A 64 -2.62 2.19 -11.89
N GLY A 65 -1.30 2.27 -11.72
CA GLY A 65 -0.54 3.52 -11.73
C GLY A 65 -0.48 4.23 -10.37
N ALA A 66 -1.08 3.67 -9.31
CA ALA A 66 -0.85 4.09 -7.94
C ALA A 66 0.50 3.50 -7.46
N ARG A 67 1.59 4.23 -7.74
CA ARG A 67 2.93 3.66 -7.61
C ARG A 67 3.50 3.84 -6.22
N VAL A 68 3.90 2.72 -5.62
CA VAL A 68 4.87 2.72 -4.52
C VAL A 68 6.23 2.98 -5.13
N PHE A 69 6.91 4.05 -4.71
CA PHE A 69 8.14 4.52 -5.36
C PHE A 69 9.40 3.79 -4.89
N GLN A 70 9.44 3.37 -3.62
CA GLN A 70 10.59 2.69 -3.02
C GLN A 70 10.13 1.83 -1.85
N ILE A 71 10.71 0.65 -1.71
CA ILE A 71 10.40 -0.30 -0.64
C ILE A 71 11.71 -0.81 -0.07
N GLU A 72 11.90 -0.62 1.23
CA GLU A 72 13.04 -1.15 1.97
C GLU A 72 12.52 -2.00 3.13
N ALA A 73 13.10 -3.17 3.30
CA ALA A 73 12.83 -4.05 4.43
C ALA A 73 14.14 -4.30 5.18
N GLU A 74 14.11 -4.15 6.51
CA GLU A 74 15.26 -4.42 7.38
C GLU A 74 15.76 -5.87 7.23
N ARG A 75 14.84 -6.80 6.96
CA ARG A 75 15.13 -8.24 6.90
C ARG A 75 14.63 -8.84 5.59
N PRO A 76 15.34 -9.85 5.06
CA PRO A 76 14.88 -10.54 3.87
C PRO A 76 13.55 -11.25 4.12
N ILE A 77 12.65 -11.14 3.15
CA ILE A 77 11.32 -11.77 3.20
C ILE A 77 11.44 -13.26 2.91
N LYS A 78 10.87 -14.09 3.78
CA LYS A 78 10.85 -15.55 3.61
C LYS A 78 9.78 -15.97 2.60
N GLN A 79 10.18 -16.68 1.55
CA GLN A 79 9.24 -17.23 0.57
C GLN A 79 8.60 -18.52 1.10
N THR A 80 7.27 -18.60 1.11
CA THR A 80 6.54 -19.75 1.68
C THR A 80 6.11 -20.79 0.65
N HIS A 81 6.11 -20.46 -0.65
CA HIS A 81 5.77 -21.40 -1.72
C HIS A 81 6.96 -21.59 -2.66
N GLY A 82 7.32 -22.85 -2.93
CA GLY A 82 8.48 -23.23 -3.73
C GLY A 82 8.29 -23.05 -5.24
N THR A 83 9.42 -22.79 -5.90
CA THR A 83 9.68 -22.91 -7.35
C THR A 83 8.63 -22.30 -8.26
N GLY A 84 8.54 -20.97 -8.21
CA GLY A 84 7.80 -20.19 -9.19
C GLY A 84 7.93 -18.72 -8.84
N HIS A 85 9.17 -18.21 -8.81
CA HIS A 85 9.40 -16.77 -8.73
C HIS A 85 8.87 -16.16 -10.03
N ARG A 86 7.57 -15.87 -10.09
CA ARG A 86 7.03 -14.99 -11.12
C ARG A 86 7.59 -13.63 -10.81
N LYS A 87 8.69 -13.29 -11.46
CA LYS A 87 9.23 -11.93 -11.43
C LYS A 87 8.07 -11.00 -11.76
N GLY A 88 7.64 -10.21 -10.77
CA GLY A 88 6.69 -9.12 -11.00
C GLY A 88 7.27 -8.16 -12.03
N ARG A 89 6.48 -7.18 -12.48
CA ARG A 89 7.13 -6.05 -13.14
C ARG A 89 7.99 -5.36 -12.10
N ASP A 90 9.26 -5.15 -12.43
CA ASP A 90 10.12 -4.27 -11.65
C ASP A 90 9.33 -2.97 -11.47
N ILE A 91 9.03 -2.60 -10.22
CA ILE A 91 8.48 -1.29 -9.92
C ILE A 91 9.64 -0.35 -10.19
N ALA A 92 9.81 0.05 -11.45
CA ALA A 92 10.90 0.93 -11.83
C ALA A 92 10.82 2.15 -10.92
N PRO A 93 11.95 2.62 -10.36
CA PRO A 93 12.02 4.02 -9.99
C PRO A 93 11.88 4.77 -11.32
N THR A 94 10.64 5.05 -11.73
CA THR A 94 10.40 6.22 -12.56
C THR A 94 11.04 7.32 -11.75
N ASN A 95 12.12 7.92 -12.27
CA ASN A 95 12.74 9.12 -11.72
C ASN A 95 11.63 9.90 -11.03
N ALA A 96 11.73 9.99 -9.69
CA ALA A 96 10.62 10.47 -8.87
C ALA A 96 10.02 11.67 -9.61
N PRO A 97 8.73 11.66 -10.01
CA PRO A 97 8.13 12.92 -10.40
C PRO A 97 8.44 13.83 -9.22
N GLU A 98 9.19 14.92 -9.46
CA GLU A 98 9.59 15.84 -8.39
C GLU A 98 8.37 15.99 -7.48
N PRO A 99 8.50 15.69 -6.17
CA PRO A 99 7.34 15.62 -5.31
C PRO A 99 6.57 16.91 -5.52
N ALA A 100 5.36 16.81 -6.07
CA ALA A 100 4.53 17.98 -6.33
C ALA A 100 4.55 18.78 -5.04
N PRO A 101 4.88 20.09 -5.08
CA PRO A 101 5.23 20.85 -3.91
C PRO A 101 4.17 20.61 -2.86
N VAL A 102 4.55 19.86 -1.81
CA VAL A 102 3.65 19.55 -0.72
C VAL A 102 3.36 20.91 -0.12
N LYS A 103 2.13 21.39 -0.28
CA LYS A 103 1.68 22.60 0.40
C LYS A 103 1.63 22.24 1.88
N VAL A 104 2.76 22.42 2.56
CA VAL A 104 2.84 22.31 4.00
C VAL A 104 1.91 23.40 4.53
N PHE A 105 0.78 22.98 5.09
CA PHE A 105 -0.14 23.89 5.74
C PHE A 105 0.48 24.21 7.11
N THR A 106 1.42 25.13 7.13
CA THR A 106 1.91 25.71 8.38
C THR A 106 0.79 26.57 8.96
N SER A 107 0.16 26.09 10.01
CA SER A 107 -0.59 26.96 10.91
C SER A 107 0.37 28.00 11.48
N PRO A 108 0.02 29.30 11.53
CA PRO A 108 0.88 30.30 12.13
C PRO A 108 1.07 29.99 13.61
N GLY A 109 2.31 29.65 14.02
CA GLY A 109 2.70 29.49 15.42
C GLY A 109 3.43 28.20 15.84
N PHE A 110 3.91 27.36 14.91
CA PHE A 110 4.73 26.19 15.26
C PHE A 110 6.15 26.34 14.68
N GLU A 111 7.11 26.71 15.52
CA GLU A 111 8.56 26.64 15.23
C GLU A 111 9.19 25.47 16.02
N LEU A 112 10.20 24.82 15.41
CA LEU A 112 10.97 23.70 15.96
C LEU A 112 12.00 24.15 16.99
#